data_AF-A0A563EQT0-F1
#
_entry.id   AF-A0A563EQT0-F1
#
_cell.length_a   1.000
_cell.length_b   1.000
_cell.length_c   1.000
_cell.angle_alpha   90.00
_cell.angle_beta   90.00
_cell.angle_gamma   90.00
#
_symmetry.space_group_name_H-M   'P 1'
#
loop_
_entity.id
_entity.type
_entity.pdbx_description
1 polymer ?
#
loop_
_entity_poly.entity_id
_entity_poly.type
_entity_poly.pdbx_seq_one_letter_code
_entity_poly.pdbx_strand_id
1 'polypeptide(L)'
;MSYQGQFRVWRGDDTGGALEDFTVEVNEGEVVLDIIHRLQATQAPDLAVRWNCKAGKCGSCSAEINGKPRLLCMTRMSIFSESETITVTPMRTFPVIRDLVTDVSYNYTKARQIPSFQPPKDLAPGEYRMQQVDVERSQEFRKCIECFLCQNTCHVIRDHEENKESFSGPRFLMRVAELEMHPLDTADRVDQAQESHGLGLCNITKCCTEVCPEHIQITDNALIPMKERVADRKYDPIVWLGNKLFRRS
;
A
#
# COMPACT_ATOMS: atom_id res chain seq x y z
N MET A 1 26.12 -20.88 7.86
CA MET A 1 27.45 -20.26 7.62
C MET A 1 27.33 -18.74 7.72
N SER A 2 28.42 -17.99 7.93
CA SER A 2 28.41 -16.52 7.89
C SER A 2 29.41 -15.96 6.88
N TYR A 3 29.13 -14.78 6.34
CA TYR A 3 29.98 -14.07 5.37
C TYR A 3 29.93 -12.56 5.61
N GLN A 4 30.85 -11.81 4.98
CA GLN A 4 30.84 -10.34 5.04
C GLN A 4 30.03 -9.79 3.86
N GLY A 5 28.85 -9.24 4.13
CA GLY A 5 27.99 -8.60 3.14
C GLY A 5 28.33 -7.12 2.95
N GLN A 6 28.13 -6.62 1.73
CA GLN A 6 28.33 -5.21 1.38
C GLN A 6 26.99 -4.50 1.27
N PHE A 7 26.82 -3.41 2.00
CA PHE A 7 25.58 -2.64 2.07
C PHE A 7 25.82 -1.17 1.73
N ARG A 8 24.85 -0.57 1.05
CA ARG A 8 24.73 0.88 0.88
C ARG A 8 23.44 1.34 1.52
N VAL A 9 23.50 2.00 2.66
CA VAL A 9 22.30 2.44 3.37
C VAL A 9 22.17 3.95 3.26
N TRP A 10 20.99 4.43 2.87
CA TRP A 10 20.72 5.87 2.85
C TRP A 10 20.69 6.43 4.27
N ARG A 11 21.41 7.54 4.46
CA ARG A 11 21.52 8.28 5.72
C ARG A 11 21.21 9.75 5.49
N GLY A 12 20.51 10.39 6.41
CA GLY A 12 20.15 11.81 6.31
C GLY A 12 18.75 12.14 6.81
N ASP A 13 18.24 13.30 6.43
CA ASP A 13 16.92 13.83 6.80
C ASP A 13 16.28 14.65 5.65
N ASP A 14 15.36 15.55 5.99
CA ASP A 14 14.65 16.42 5.05
C ASP A 14 15.54 17.54 4.46
N THR A 15 16.73 17.77 5.00
CA THR A 15 17.69 18.77 4.51
C THR A 15 18.72 18.20 3.53
N GLY A 16 18.90 16.87 3.53
CA GLY A 16 19.84 16.19 2.64
C GLY A 16 20.23 14.81 3.17
N GLY A 17 20.97 14.06 2.34
CA GLY A 17 21.45 12.74 2.70
C GLY A 17 22.28 12.09 1.60
N ALA A 18 22.93 10.98 1.95
CA ALA A 18 23.77 10.22 1.03
C ALA A 18 23.69 8.72 1.34
N LEU A 19 24.15 7.90 0.39
CA LEU A 19 24.40 6.50 0.65
C LEU A 19 25.74 6.36 1.38
N GLU A 20 25.73 5.64 2.49
CA GLU A 20 26.93 5.23 3.22
C GLU A 20 27.19 3.74 2.99
N ASP A 21 28.45 3.39 2.74
CA ASP A 21 28.91 2.02 2.56
C ASP A 21 29.16 1.34 3.93
N PHE A 22 28.67 0.13 4.10
CA PHE A 22 28.86 -0.70 5.29
C PHE A 22 29.30 -2.11 4.89
N THR A 23 30.26 -2.66 5.63
CA THR A 23 30.58 -4.09 5.61
C THR A 23 30.07 -4.70 6.91
N VAL A 24 29.25 -5.74 6.81
CA VAL A 24 28.55 -6.32 7.97
C VAL A 24 28.46 -7.83 7.82
N GLU A 25 28.69 -8.54 8.93
CA GLU A 25 28.51 -9.99 8.95
C GLU A 25 27.04 -10.32 8.64
N VAL A 26 26.81 -11.32 7.80
CA VAL A 26 25.51 -11.87 7.45
C VAL A 26 25.50 -13.35 7.82
N ASN A 27 24.47 -13.77 8.53
CA ASN A 27 24.23 -15.17 8.87
C ASN A 27 23.16 -15.79 7.99
N GLU A 28 23.27 -17.10 7.80
CA GLU A 28 22.25 -17.89 7.12
C GLU A 28 20.87 -17.75 7.77
N GLY A 29 19.84 -17.57 6.93
CA GLY A 29 18.45 -17.42 7.37
C GLY A 29 18.03 -15.99 7.72
N GLU A 30 18.95 -15.04 7.76
CA GLU A 30 18.63 -13.65 8.07
C GLU A 30 17.86 -12.94 6.96
N VAL A 31 17.12 -11.91 7.35
CA VAL A 31 16.46 -10.97 6.46
C VAL A 31 17.15 -9.61 6.51
N VAL A 32 16.89 -8.75 5.53
CA VAL A 32 17.51 -7.41 5.47
C VAL A 32 17.28 -6.61 6.75
N LEU A 33 16.12 -6.75 7.41
CA LEU A 33 15.88 -6.09 8.70
C LEU A 33 16.86 -6.51 9.80
N ASP A 34 17.29 -7.78 9.84
CA ASP A 34 18.29 -8.25 10.81
C ASP A 34 19.61 -7.53 10.61
N ILE A 35 19.99 -7.33 9.34
CA ILE A 35 21.23 -6.63 8.98
C ILE A 35 21.13 -5.15 9.35
N ILE A 36 20.00 -4.50 9.09
CA ILE A 36 19.77 -3.11 9.51
C ILE A 36 19.86 -2.97 11.05
N HIS A 37 19.30 -3.90 11.82
CA HIS A 37 19.46 -3.90 13.27
C HIS A 37 20.89 -4.15 13.72
N ARG A 38 21.64 -5.00 13.01
CA ARG A 38 23.05 -5.22 13.30
C ARG A 38 23.87 -3.97 13.06
N LEU A 39 23.61 -3.24 11.97
CA LEU A 39 24.22 -1.93 11.72
C LEU A 39 23.87 -0.96 12.85
N GLN A 40 22.60 -0.86 13.25
CA GLN A 40 22.20 -0.06 14.42
C GLN A 40 22.95 -0.44 15.69
N ALA A 41 23.13 -1.73 15.96
CA ALA A 41 23.78 -2.17 17.19
C ALA A 41 25.31 -1.96 17.22
N THR A 42 25.95 -1.80 16.05
CA THR A 42 27.42 -1.93 15.94
C THR A 42 28.12 -0.77 15.24
N GLN A 43 27.56 -0.25 14.15
CA GLN A 43 28.25 0.69 13.25
C GLN A 43 27.54 2.04 13.13
N ALA A 44 26.21 2.07 13.26
CA ALA A 44 25.36 3.24 13.07
C ALA A 44 24.25 3.32 14.14
N PRO A 45 24.57 3.54 15.42
CA PRO A 45 23.61 3.52 16.54
C PRO A 45 22.52 4.59 16.46
N ASP A 46 22.69 5.56 15.58
CA ASP A 46 21.78 6.66 15.34
C ASP A 46 20.96 6.46 14.03
N LEU A 47 21.12 5.33 13.33
CA LEU A 47 20.32 4.98 12.14
C LEU A 47 18.84 4.83 12.53
N ALA A 48 17.95 5.54 11.84
CA ALA A 48 16.51 5.45 12.04
C ALA A 48 15.85 4.45 11.06
N VAL A 49 15.03 3.55 11.60
CA VAL A 49 14.22 2.60 10.81
C VAL A 49 12.91 2.31 11.52
N ARG A 50 11.80 2.23 10.76
CA ARG A 50 10.51 1.76 11.30
C ARG A 50 10.42 0.24 11.20
N TRP A 51 10.05 -0.41 12.29
CA TRP A 51 9.82 -1.85 12.35
C TRP A 51 8.98 -2.20 13.59
N ASN A 52 8.44 -3.42 13.63
CA ASN A 52 7.76 -3.95 14.82
C ASN A 52 7.65 -5.49 14.76
N CYS A 53 6.65 -6.03 14.05
CA CYS A 53 6.22 -7.44 14.21
C CYS A 53 7.21 -8.52 13.76
N LYS A 54 8.18 -8.17 12.89
CA LYS A 54 9.12 -9.11 12.26
C LYS A 54 8.52 -10.32 11.52
N ALA A 55 7.22 -10.29 11.22
CA ALA A 55 6.47 -11.40 10.62
C ALA A 55 5.69 -11.01 9.34
N GLY A 56 5.95 -9.82 8.80
CA GLY A 56 5.27 -9.35 7.59
C GLY A 56 3.81 -8.93 7.79
N LYS A 57 3.37 -8.61 9.02
CA LYS A 57 1.95 -8.32 9.32
C LYS A 57 1.62 -6.89 9.76
N CYS A 58 2.59 -6.13 10.27
CA CYS A 58 2.35 -4.75 10.71
C CYS A 58 2.49 -3.68 9.62
N GLY A 59 3.12 -4.01 8.48
CA GLY A 59 3.39 -3.06 7.40
C GLY A 59 4.45 -1.97 7.70
N SER A 60 5.09 -1.97 8.87
CA SER A 60 5.91 -0.81 9.30
C SER A 60 7.30 -0.71 8.65
N CYS A 61 7.87 -1.82 8.15
CA CYS A 61 9.27 -1.87 7.69
C CYS A 61 9.41 -1.79 6.16
N SER A 62 8.58 -0.98 5.53
CA SER A 62 8.63 -0.73 4.09
C SER A 62 9.83 0.15 3.71
N ALA A 63 10.58 -0.30 2.71
CA ALA A 63 11.74 0.40 2.16
C ALA A 63 11.93 0.00 0.68
N GLU A 64 12.93 0.59 0.01
CA GLU A 64 13.39 0.14 -1.30
C GLU A 64 14.75 -0.56 -1.18
N ILE A 65 14.80 -1.83 -1.62
CA ILE A 65 15.99 -2.68 -1.60
C ILE A 65 16.41 -2.96 -3.04
N ASN A 66 17.60 -2.51 -3.43
CA ASN A 66 18.07 -2.47 -4.82
C ASN A 66 17.04 -1.82 -5.75
N GLY A 67 16.45 -0.71 -5.31
CA GLY A 67 15.41 0.05 -6.03
C GLY A 67 14.03 -0.62 -6.10
N LYS A 68 13.83 -1.76 -5.43
CA LYS A 68 12.55 -2.49 -5.40
C LYS A 68 11.82 -2.26 -4.08
N PRO A 69 10.56 -1.80 -4.09
CA PRO A 69 9.74 -1.68 -2.87
C PRO A 69 9.53 -3.04 -2.21
N ARG A 70 9.96 -3.18 -0.94
CA ARG A 70 9.88 -4.44 -0.17
C ARG A 70 9.68 -4.17 1.32
N LEU A 71 9.24 -5.20 2.03
CA LEU A 71 9.35 -5.25 3.50
C LEU A 71 10.74 -5.75 3.89
N LEU A 72 11.45 -4.99 4.72
CA LEU A 72 12.77 -5.37 5.22
C LEU A 72 12.73 -6.72 5.94
N CYS A 73 11.68 -6.99 6.73
CA CYS A 73 11.55 -8.23 7.51
C CYS A 73 11.18 -9.47 6.70
N MET A 74 10.75 -9.32 5.44
CA MET A 74 10.38 -10.44 4.57
C MET A 74 11.41 -10.67 3.47
N THR A 75 12.37 -9.75 3.31
CA THR A 75 13.39 -9.84 2.27
C THR A 75 14.55 -10.67 2.80
N ARG A 76 14.58 -11.96 2.45
CA ARG A 76 15.63 -12.90 2.85
C ARG A 76 16.96 -12.53 2.22
N MET A 77 18.05 -12.62 2.97
CA MET A 77 19.41 -12.42 2.45
C MET A 77 19.78 -13.47 1.39
N SER A 78 19.17 -14.66 1.44
CA SER A 78 19.40 -15.74 0.49
C SER A 78 18.96 -15.47 -0.96
N ILE A 79 18.28 -14.35 -1.23
CA ILE A 79 17.90 -13.96 -2.60
C ILE A 79 19.00 -13.15 -3.32
N PHE A 80 20.01 -12.70 -2.58
CA PHE A 80 21.15 -11.94 -3.07
C PHE A 80 22.39 -12.83 -3.11
N SER A 81 23.35 -12.54 -4.00
CA SER A 81 24.64 -13.23 -3.94
C SER A 81 25.51 -12.64 -2.83
N GLU A 82 26.40 -13.45 -2.23
CA GLU A 82 27.29 -12.99 -1.15
C GLU A 82 28.22 -11.83 -1.56
N SER A 83 28.52 -11.73 -2.86
CA SER A 83 29.30 -10.66 -3.48
C SER A 83 28.48 -9.43 -3.92
N GLU A 84 27.15 -9.49 -3.85
CA GLU A 84 26.28 -8.40 -4.27
C GLU A 84 26.31 -7.27 -3.25
N THR A 85 26.40 -6.02 -3.72
CA THR A 85 26.20 -4.84 -2.86
C THR A 85 24.71 -4.53 -2.76
N ILE A 86 24.15 -4.63 -1.55
CA ILE A 86 22.73 -4.40 -1.29
C ILE A 86 22.51 -2.95 -0.90
N THR A 87 21.75 -2.22 -1.72
CA THR A 87 21.38 -0.84 -1.46
C THR A 87 20.01 -0.78 -0.78
N VAL A 88 19.92 -0.10 0.37
CA VAL A 88 18.68 0.09 1.13
C VAL A 88 18.38 1.59 1.22
N THR A 89 17.21 1.99 0.71
CA THR A 89 16.76 3.39 0.63
C THR A 89 15.36 3.52 1.24
N PRO A 90 14.97 4.71 1.75
CA PRO A 90 13.61 4.97 2.17
C PRO A 90 12.61 4.81 1.02
N MET A 91 11.32 4.72 1.35
CA MET A 91 10.26 4.79 0.33
C MET A 91 10.32 6.13 -0.42
N ARG A 92 10.52 6.09 -1.74
CA ARG A 92 10.78 7.30 -2.54
C ARG A 92 9.59 8.25 -2.72
N THR A 93 8.36 7.76 -2.59
CA THR A 93 7.15 8.59 -2.80
C THR A 93 6.86 9.56 -1.65
N PHE A 94 7.41 9.26 -0.46
CA PHE A 94 7.09 9.95 0.77
C PHE A 94 8.31 10.76 1.24
N PRO A 95 8.11 11.98 1.77
CA PRO A 95 9.21 12.78 2.30
C PRO A 95 10.00 12.01 3.37
N VAL A 96 11.32 12.15 3.35
CA VAL A 96 12.16 11.52 4.37
C VAL A 96 12.09 12.34 5.65
N ILE A 97 11.91 11.66 6.79
CA ILE A 97 12.02 12.26 8.12
C ILE A 97 13.45 12.08 8.62
N ARG A 98 13.95 10.84 8.60
CA ARG A 98 15.31 10.48 8.98
C ARG A 98 15.64 9.08 8.51
N ASP A 99 16.81 8.91 7.94
CA ASP A 99 17.32 7.66 7.37
C ASP A 99 16.27 6.87 6.57
N LEU A 100 15.87 5.67 7.03
CA LEU A 100 14.87 4.84 6.35
C LEU A 100 13.42 5.17 6.74
N VAL A 101 13.21 6.21 7.55
CA VAL A 101 11.89 6.65 8.03
C VAL A 101 11.35 7.75 7.14
N THR A 102 10.14 7.53 6.62
CA THR A 102 9.42 8.49 5.77
C THR A 102 8.14 8.98 6.43
N ASP A 103 7.67 10.16 6.02
CA ASP A 103 6.38 10.71 6.39
C ASP A 103 5.25 10.12 5.53
N VAL A 104 4.49 9.23 6.14
CA VAL A 104 3.33 8.58 5.52
C VAL A 104 2.00 9.27 5.87
N SER A 105 2.03 10.50 6.43
CA SER A 105 0.86 11.30 6.83
C SER A 105 -0.18 11.48 5.72
N TYR A 106 0.28 11.58 4.46
CA TYR A 106 -0.58 11.56 3.27
C TYR A 106 -1.58 10.40 3.30
N ASN A 107 -1.09 9.19 3.62
CA ASN A 107 -1.92 7.98 3.62
C ASN A 107 -3.01 8.06 4.69
N TYR A 108 -2.68 8.53 5.90
CA TYR A 108 -3.67 8.70 6.97
C TYR A 108 -4.70 9.78 6.64
N THR A 109 -4.30 10.83 5.91
CA THR A 109 -5.23 11.86 5.44
C THR A 109 -6.21 11.30 4.41
N LYS A 110 -5.73 10.52 3.44
CA LYS A 110 -6.61 9.84 2.47
C LYS A 110 -7.50 8.78 3.11
N ALA A 111 -7.00 8.03 4.09
CA ALA A 111 -7.79 7.04 4.82
C ALA A 111 -9.02 7.67 5.49
N ARG A 112 -8.86 8.84 6.12
CA ARG A 112 -9.93 9.58 6.82
C ARG A 112 -11.02 10.12 5.88
N GLN A 113 -10.73 10.23 4.58
CA GLN A 113 -11.68 10.73 3.59
C GLN A 113 -12.66 9.64 3.12
N ILE A 114 -12.35 8.36 3.35
CA ILE A 114 -13.22 7.25 2.96
C ILE A 114 -14.31 7.07 4.03
N PRO A 115 -15.61 7.16 3.69
CA PRO A 115 -16.69 6.90 4.63
C PRO A 115 -16.58 5.47 5.18
N SER A 116 -16.73 5.35 6.50
CA SER A 116 -16.73 4.05 7.18
C SER A 116 -17.90 3.17 6.71
N PHE A 117 -17.83 1.88 7.04
CA PHE A 117 -18.91 0.91 6.83
C PHE A 117 -20.27 1.45 7.33
N GLN A 118 -21.32 1.32 6.51
CA GLN A 118 -22.69 1.71 6.87
C GLN A 118 -23.63 0.50 6.91
N PRO A 119 -23.95 -0.05 8.10
CA PRO A 119 -24.87 -1.18 8.21
C PRO A 119 -26.31 -0.79 7.86
N PRO A 120 -27.20 -1.77 7.57
CA PRO A 120 -28.63 -1.52 7.40
C PRO A 120 -29.24 -0.90 8.67
N LYS A 121 -30.11 0.10 8.50
CA LYS A 121 -30.69 0.89 9.62
C LYS A 121 -31.59 0.08 10.54
N ASP A 122 -32.13 -1.02 10.03
CA ASP A 122 -33.11 -1.90 10.67
C ASP A 122 -32.48 -3.10 11.39
N LEU A 123 -31.15 -3.26 11.33
CA LEU A 123 -30.43 -4.34 12.01
C LEU A 123 -29.63 -3.83 13.20
N ALA A 124 -29.81 -4.46 14.36
CA ALA A 124 -29.02 -4.21 15.56
C ALA A 124 -27.70 -5.02 15.56
N PRO A 125 -26.68 -4.59 16.33
CA PRO A 125 -25.47 -5.39 16.53
C PRO A 125 -25.78 -6.81 17.02
N GLY A 126 -25.30 -7.84 16.29
CA GLY A 126 -25.57 -9.26 16.56
C GLY A 126 -26.66 -9.88 15.67
N GLU A 127 -27.45 -9.07 14.97
CA GLU A 127 -28.50 -9.54 14.05
C GLU A 127 -28.00 -9.77 12.62
N TYR A 128 -26.82 -9.24 12.28
CA TYR A 128 -26.18 -9.42 10.98
C TYR A 128 -26.10 -10.90 10.58
N ARG A 129 -26.61 -11.21 9.38
CA ARG A 129 -26.47 -12.52 8.73
C ARG A 129 -25.92 -12.29 7.35
N MET A 130 -24.86 -13.02 7.00
CA MET A 130 -24.20 -12.96 5.69
C MET A 130 -23.96 -14.37 5.23
N GLN A 131 -24.13 -14.63 3.94
CA GLN A 131 -23.67 -15.89 3.36
C GLN A 131 -22.15 -15.84 3.23
N GLN A 132 -21.49 -16.97 3.52
CA GLN A 132 -20.04 -17.09 3.43
C GLN A 132 -19.52 -16.66 2.04
N VAL A 133 -20.23 -17.06 0.98
CA VAL A 133 -19.89 -16.70 -0.42
C VAL A 133 -19.89 -15.19 -0.67
N ASP A 134 -20.70 -14.41 0.05
CA ASP A 134 -20.70 -12.95 -0.10
C ASP A 134 -19.56 -12.30 0.72
N VAL A 135 -19.23 -12.87 1.88
CA VAL A 135 -18.09 -12.41 2.70
C VAL A 135 -16.76 -12.61 1.96
N GLU A 136 -16.62 -13.76 1.29
CA GLU A 136 -15.42 -14.15 0.53
C GLU A 136 -15.05 -13.13 -0.57
N ARG A 137 -16.03 -12.45 -1.17
CA ARG A 137 -15.80 -11.44 -2.23
C ARG A 137 -14.90 -10.30 -1.79
N SER A 138 -15.04 -9.85 -0.55
CA SER A 138 -14.26 -8.72 0.01
C SER A 138 -13.05 -9.17 0.84
N GLN A 139 -12.96 -10.46 1.18
CA GLN A 139 -11.97 -11.00 2.11
C GLN A 139 -10.53 -10.80 1.62
N GLU A 140 -10.32 -10.84 0.30
CA GLU A 140 -9.00 -10.62 -0.27
C GLU A 140 -8.41 -9.25 0.13
N PHE A 141 -9.21 -8.20 0.06
CA PHE A 141 -8.76 -6.83 0.33
C PHE A 141 -8.50 -6.59 1.81
N ARG A 142 -9.16 -7.34 2.70
CA ARG A 142 -8.94 -7.29 4.16
C ARG A 142 -7.58 -7.83 4.59
N LYS A 143 -6.87 -8.55 3.72
CA LYS A 143 -5.48 -8.95 3.98
C LYS A 143 -4.52 -7.76 4.03
N CYS A 144 -4.95 -6.58 3.58
CA CYS A 144 -4.03 -5.45 3.48
C CYS A 144 -3.53 -4.97 4.84
N ILE A 145 -2.20 -4.93 4.98
CA ILE A 145 -1.47 -4.54 6.20
C ILE A 145 -1.04 -3.06 6.22
N GLU A 146 -1.52 -2.25 5.28
CA GLU A 146 -1.16 -0.82 5.18
C GLU A 146 0.36 -0.54 5.11
N CYS A 147 1.12 -1.43 4.46
CA CYS A 147 2.56 -1.23 4.24
C CYS A 147 2.90 -0.08 3.28
N PHE A 148 1.92 0.42 2.53
CA PHE A 148 2.04 1.49 1.54
C PHE A 148 3.05 1.25 0.40
N LEU A 149 3.56 0.03 0.19
CA LEU A 149 4.41 -0.27 -0.97
C LEU A 149 3.68 -0.02 -2.30
N CYS A 150 2.38 -0.33 -2.36
CA CYS A 150 1.55 -0.03 -3.53
C CYS A 150 1.39 1.48 -3.78
N GLN A 151 1.36 2.29 -2.73
CA GLN A 151 1.35 3.74 -2.83
C GLN A 151 2.73 4.25 -3.26
N ASN A 152 3.80 3.67 -2.70
CA ASN A 152 5.19 4.03 -2.99
C ASN A 152 5.62 3.76 -4.45
N THR A 153 5.06 2.72 -5.08
CA THR A 153 5.41 2.36 -6.45
C THR A 153 4.52 3.04 -7.50
N CYS A 154 3.37 3.59 -7.10
CA CYS A 154 2.39 4.13 -8.04
C CYS A 154 2.91 5.41 -8.69
N HIS A 155 3.19 5.37 -9.98
CA HIS A 155 3.73 6.51 -10.75
C HIS A 155 2.84 7.76 -10.66
N VAL A 156 1.52 7.59 -10.59
CA VAL A 156 0.55 8.70 -10.44
C VAL A 156 0.74 9.49 -9.13
N ILE A 157 1.38 8.90 -8.13
CA ILE A 157 1.64 9.53 -6.82
C ILE A 157 3.13 9.89 -6.70
N ARG A 158 4.00 8.96 -7.10
CA ARG A 158 5.45 9.08 -6.99
C ARG A 158 6.01 10.19 -7.87
N ASP A 159 5.49 10.31 -9.09
CA ASP A 159 6.08 11.17 -10.13
C ASP A 159 5.25 12.43 -10.40
N HIS A 160 4.11 12.57 -9.73
CA HIS A 160 3.13 13.65 -9.92
C HIS A 160 2.60 14.14 -8.57
N GLU A 161 3.34 15.03 -7.91
CA GLU A 161 2.97 15.59 -6.61
C GLU A 161 1.62 16.31 -6.67
N GLU A 162 1.33 16.97 -7.80
CA GLU A 162 0.08 17.67 -8.08
C GLU A 162 -1.16 16.76 -8.02
N ASN A 163 -0.99 15.46 -8.27
CA ASN A 163 -2.09 14.50 -8.23
C ASN A 163 -2.44 14.06 -6.82
N LYS A 164 -1.58 14.28 -5.81
CA LYS A 164 -1.84 13.81 -4.43
C LYS A 164 -3.08 14.45 -3.82
N GLU A 165 -3.49 15.64 -4.24
CA GLU A 165 -4.73 16.25 -3.78
C GLU A 165 -5.96 15.46 -4.27
N SER A 166 -6.02 15.12 -5.55
CA SER A 166 -7.20 14.49 -6.17
C SER A 166 -7.17 12.97 -6.17
N PHE A 167 -5.99 12.34 -6.17
CA PHE A 167 -5.82 10.90 -6.21
C PHE A 167 -5.59 10.34 -4.82
N SER A 168 -6.37 9.33 -4.43
CA SER A 168 -6.12 8.62 -3.16
C SER A 168 -5.15 7.46 -3.34
N GLY A 169 -5.05 6.89 -4.55
CA GLY A 169 -4.12 5.79 -4.81
C GLY A 169 -4.65 4.39 -4.53
N PRO A 170 -3.86 3.36 -4.90
CA PRO A 170 -4.31 1.98 -4.97
C PRO A 170 -4.84 1.43 -3.64
N ARG A 171 -4.19 1.73 -2.51
CA ARG A 171 -4.62 1.21 -1.20
C ARG A 171 -6.02 1.69 -0.82
N PHE A 172 -6.33 2.94 -1.15
CA PHE A 172 -7.56 3.58 -0.71
C PHE A 172 -8.71 3.30 -1.66
N LEU A 173 -8.45 3.26 -2.97
CA LEU A 173 -9.44 2.80 -3.95
C LEU A 173 -9.78 1.31 -3.77
N MET A 174 -8.82 0.48 -3.36
CA MET A 174 -9.10 -0.91 -2.98
C MET A 174 -9.98 -1.01 -1.72
N ARG A 175 -9.82 -0.10 -0.75
CA ARG A 175 -10.73 -0.03 0.42
C ARG A 175 -12.14 0.40 0.02
N VAL A 176 -12.28 1.31 -0.93
CA VAL A 176 -13.61 1.64 -1.50
C VAL A 176 -14.21 0.39 -2.14
N ALA A 177 -13.45 -0.33 -2.98
CA ALA A 177 -13.93 -1.57 -3.60
C ALA A 177 -14.34 -2.64 -2.57
N GLU A 178 -13.58 -2.80 -1.48
CA GLU A 178 -13.94 -3.72 -0.39
C GLU A 178 -15.29 -3.37 0.24
N LEU A 179 -15.52 -2.09 0.56
CA LEU A 179 -16.78 -1.63 1.14
C LEU A 179 -17.94 -1.82 0.17
N GLU A 180 -17.72 -1.50 -1.11
CA GLU A 180 -18.70 -1.68 -2.20
C GLU A 180 -19.01 -3.15 -2.54
N MET A 181 -18.21 -4.09 -2.04
CA MET A 181 -18.44 -5.53 -2.15
C MET A 181 -18.94 -6.14 -0.84
N HIS A 182 -19.01 -5.36 0.24
CA HIS A 182 -19.43 -5.86 1.53
C HIS A 182 -20.95 -6.10 1.54
N PRO A 183 -21.43 -7.33 1.87
CA PRO A 183 -22.85 -7.68 1.72
C PRO A 183 -23.83 -6.88 2.59
N LEU A 184 -23.32 -6.25 3.65
CA LEU A 184 -24.11 -5.42 4.56
C LEU A 184 -23.79 -3.93 4.49
N ASP A 185 -22.89 -3.48 3.61
CA ASP A 185 -22.66 -2.04 3.48
C ASP A 185 -23.74 -1.47 2.56
N THR A 186 -24.46 -0.48 3.08
CA THR A 186 -25.57 0.17 2.38
C THR A 186 -25.19 1.51 1.80
N ALA A 187 -23.99 2.02 2.10
CA ALA A 187 -23.49 3.24 1.48
C ALA A 187 -23.04 2.95 0.05
N ASP A 188 -23.33 3.88 -0.83
CA ASP A 188 -22.90 3.89 -2.22
C ASP A 188 -21.74 4.86 -2.41
N ARG A 189 -20.58 4.32 -2.78
CA ARG A 189 -19.32 5.07 -2.96
C ARG A 189 -18.82 5.03 -4.40
N VAL A 190 -19.62 4.54 -5.36
CA VAL A 190 -19.18 4.39 -6.76
C VAL A 190 -18.77 5.73 -7.37
N ASP A 191 -19.63 6.75 -7.28
CA ASP A 191 -19.32 8.08 -7.83
C ASP A 191 -18.18 8.77 -7.05
N GLN A 192 -18.17 8.59 -5.73
CA GLN A 192 -17.10 9.09 -4.84
C GLN A 192 -15.72 8.54 -5.22
N ALA A 193 -15.65 7.28 -5.67
CA ALA A 193 -14.40 6.66 -6.10
C ALA A 193 -13.73 7.48 -7.21
N GLN A 194 -14.49 7.98 -8.19
CA GLN A 194 -13.95 8.83 -9.25
C GLN A 194 -13.82 10.29 -8.80
N GLU A 195 -14.87 10.87 -8.23
CA GLU A 195 -14.97 12.32 -8.02
C GLU A 195 -14.15 12.80 -6.82
N SER A 196 -14.15 12.06 -5.72
CA SER A 196 -13.40 12.44 -4.52
C SER A 196 -12.05 11.73 -4.39
N HIS A 197 -11.93 10.51 -4.93
CA HIS A 197 -10.72 9.69 -4.76
C HIS A 197 -9.88 9.52 -6.04
N GLY A 198 -10.33 10.09 -7.15
CA GLY A 198 -9.54 10.19 -8.38
C GLY A 198 -9.35 8.86 -9.10
N LEU A 199 -10.28 7.90 -8.99
CA LEU A 199 -10.20 6.61 -9.70
C LEU A 199 -9.86 6.74 -11.19
N GLY A 200 -10.32 7.83 -11.83
CA GLY A 200 -10.01 8.15 -13.22
C GLY A 200 -8.51 8.28 -13.52
N LEU A 201 -7.70 8.72 -12.55
CA LEU A 201 -6.25 8.93 -12.70
C LEU A 201 -5.45 7.62 -12.71
N CYS A 202 -6.05 6.49 -12.33
CA CYS A 202 -5.35 5.22 -12.36
C CYS A 202 -5.15 4.70 -13.81
N ASN A 203 -3.90 4.56 -14.23
CA ASN A 203 -3.57 4.08 -15.59
C ASN A 203 -3.49 2.55 -15.72
N ILE A 204 -3.89 1.77 -14.71
CA ILE A 204 -3.96 0.29 -14.77
C ILE A 204 -2.60 -0.35 -15.13
N THR A 205 -1.49 0.24 -14.68
CA THR A 205 -0.13 -0.28 -14.94
C THR A 205 0.25 -1.52 -14.12
N LYS A 206 -0.62 -1.98 -13.21
CA LYS A 206 -0.43 -3.13 -12.30
C LYS A 206 0.76 -3.07 -11.33
N CYS A 207 1.55 -1.99 -11.34
CA CYS A 207 2.70 -1.80 -10.43
C CYS A 207 2.34 -2.04 -8.94
N CYS A 208 1.15 -1.63 -8.52
CA CYS A 208 0.66 -1.80 -7.15
C CYS A 208 0.39 -3.28 -6.78
N THR A 209 -0.10 -4.09 -7.72
CA THR A 209 -0.33 -5.52 -7.55
C THR A 209 1.01 -6.24 -7.37
N GLU A 210 1.98 -5.95 -8.23
CA GLU A 210 3.29 -6.63 -8.26
C GLU A 210 4.09 -6.48 -6.96
N VAL A 211 3.95 -5.35 -6.26
CA VAL A 211 4.70 -5.09 -5.02
C VAL A 211 3.94 -5.51 -3.76
N CYS A 212 2.70 -6.00 -3.86
CA CYS A 212 1.88 -6.30 -2.69
C CYS A 212 2.41 -7.56 -1.97
N PRO A 213 2.90 -7.46 -0.71
CA PRO A 213 3.45 -8.61 0.01
C PRO A 213 2.38 -9.61 0.45
N GLU A 214 1.11 -9.22 0.42
CA GLU A 214 -0.05 -10.06 0.75
C GLU A 214 -0.72 -10.64 -0.52
N HIS A 215 -0.08 -10.44 -1.68
CA HIS A 215 -0.51 -10.96 -2.98
C HIS A 215 -1.95 -10.59 -3.34
N ILE A 216 -2.38 -9.38 -2.98
CA ILE A 216 -3.69 -8.85 -3.29
C ILE A 216 -3.71 -8.43 -4.77
N GLN A 217 -4.69 -8.89 -5.53
CA GLN A 217 -4.95 -8.52 -6.91
C GLN A 217 -5.61 -7.14 -6.98
N ILE A 218 -4.89 -6.12 -6.50
CA ILE A 218 -5.39 -4.74 -6.35
C ILE A 218 -5.96 -4.20 -7.66
N THR A 219 -5.26 -4.42 -8.76
CA THR A 219 -5.68 -3.88 -10.05
C THR A 219 -6.88 -4.64 -10.60
N ASP A 220 -6.76 -5.97 -10.72
CA ASP A 220 -7.71 -6.82 -11.41
C ASP A 220 -9.01 -7.03 -10.62
N ASN A 221 -8.93 -7.20 -9.30
CA ASN A 221 -10.12 -7.51 -8.49
C ASN A 221 -10.74 -6.28 -7.83
N ALA A 222 -10.03 -5.15 -7.71
CA ALA A 222 -10.58 -3.93 -7.12
C ALA A 222 -10.70 -2.77 -8.11
N LEU A 223 -9.58 -2.28 -8.66
CA LEU A 223 -9.59 -1.02 -9.42
C LEU A 223 -10.30 -1.13 -10.78
N ILE A 224 -10.10 -2.21 -11.53
CA ILE A 224 -10.80 -2.44 -12.80
C ILE A 224 -12.32 -2.57 -12.58
N PRO A 225 -12.83 -3.45 -11.68
CA PRO A 225 -14.26 -3.55 -11.42
C PRO A 225 -14.89 -2.24 -10.93
N MET A 226 -14.17 -1.45 -10.12
CA MET A 226 -14.66 -0.13 -9.73
C MET A 226 -14.76 0.83 -10.91
N LYS A 227 -13.82 0.79 -11.86
CA LYS A 227 -13.90 1.60 -13.08
C LYS A 227 -15.07 1.18 -13.95
N GLU A 228 -15.34 -0.11 -14.08
CA GLU A 228 -16.49 -0.64 -14.80
C GLU A 228 -17.80 -0.16 -14.18
N ARG A 229 -17.96 -0.27 -12.85
CA ARG A 229 -19.16 0.24 -12.15
C ARG A 229 -19.39 1.74 -12.37
N VAL A 230 -18.33 2.53 -12.37
CA VAL A 230 -18.44 3.98 -12.66
C VAL A 230 -18.81 4.22 -14.13
N ALA A 231 -18.24 3.45 -15.05
CA ALA A 231 -18.53 3.56 -16.46
C ALA A 231 -19.99 3.20 -16.77
N ASP A 232 -20.51 2.14 -16.18
CA ASP A 232 -21.91 1.72 -16.36
C ASP A 232 -22.89 2.80 -15.88
N ARG A 233 -22.59 3.51 -14.79
CA ARG A 233 -23.46 4.59 -14.30
C ARG A 233 -23.43 5.85 -15.17
N LYS A 234 -22.25 6.21 -15.67
CA LYS A 234 -22.03 7.50 -16.35
C LYS A 234 -22.20 7.43 -17.86
N TYR A 235 -21.89 6.29 -18.48
CA TYR A 235 -21.78 6.18 -19.93
C TYR A 235 -22.73 5.15 -20.55
N ASP A 236 -23.37 4.26 -19.77
CA ASP A 236 -24.45 3.42 -20.33
C ASP A 236 -25.69 4.29 -20.57
N PRO A 237 -26.10 4.51 -21.83
CA PRO A 237 -27.23 5.37 -22.16
C PRO A 237 -28.55 4.84 -21.61
N ILE A 238 -28.69 3.52 -21.40
CA ILE A 238 -29.90 2.90 -20.86
C ILE A 238 -29.99 3.16 -19.35
N VAL A 239 -28.89 2.94 -18.61
CA VAL A 239 -28.83 3.20 -17.16
C VAL A 239 -28.98 4.70 -16.89
N TRP A 240 -28.26 5.53 -17.65
CA TRP A 240 -28.35 6.99 -17.55
C TRP A 240 -29.77 7.51 -17.82
N LEU A 241 -30.39 7.06 -18.91
CA LEU A 241 -31.76 7.46 -19.26
C LEU A 241 -32.76 6.93 -18.22
N GLY A 242 -32.56 5.72 -17.71
CA GLY A 242 -33.35 5.13 -16.64
C GLY A 242 -33.28 5.95 -15.35
N ASN A 243 -32.09 6.33 -14.89
CA ASN A 243 -31.91 7.16 -13.69
C ASN A 243 -32.54 8.55 -13.87
N LYS A 244 -32.43 9.14 -15.07
CA LYS A 244 -32.98 10.46 -15.37
C LYS A 244 -34.51 10.46 -15.46
N LEU A 245 -35.11 9.40 -16.02
CA LEU A 245 -36.56 9.29 -16.18
C LEU A 245 -37.27 8.79 -14.91
N PHE A 246 -36.64 7.88 -14.16
CA PHE A 246 -37.28 7.23 -13.01
C PHE A 246 -36.84 7.75 -11.65
N ARG A 247 -35.96 8.77 -11.58
CA ARG A 247 -35.53 9.44 -10.33
C ARG A 247 -35.37 8.45 -9.16
N ARG A 248 -34.60 7.39 -9.37
CA ARG A 248 -34.13 6.57 -8.25
C ARG A 248 -33.00 7.36 -7.60
N SER A 249 -33.34 8.05 -6.50
CA SER A 249 -32.37 8.64 -5.57
C SER A 249 -31.55 7.56 -4.91
#